data_AF-A0A4Q1KP49-F1
#
_entry.id   AF-A0A4Q1KP49-F1
#
_cell.length_a   1.000
_cell.length_b   1.000
_cell.length_c   1.000
_cell.angle_alpha   90.00
_cell.angle_beta   90.00
_cell.angle_gamma   90.00
#
_symmetry.space_group_name_H-M   'P 1'
#
loop_
_entity.id
_entity.type
_entity.pdbx_description
1 polymer ?
#
loop_
_entity_poly.entity_id
_entity_poly.type
_entity_poly.pdbx_seq_one_letter_code
_entity_poly.pdbx_strand_id
1 'polypeptide(L)'
;MAAFVSAPDLTLTHPVTSIDLPAGGRLDAAAVLSLREPVSSAVSDGPVLVLLDVSGVDGVSPSGVAGLLDLLRVARSRGGDLRIFGASAALQHAFTALRLDAVTRIYGGHDEARGLPASRAS
;
A
#
# COMPACT_ATOMS: atom_id res chain seq x y z
N MET A 1 5.71 -14.63 17.53
CA MET A 1 4.24 -14.65 17.75
C MET A 1 3.75 -13.20 17.73
N ALA A 2 3.44 -12.68 16.55
CA ALA A 2 2.74 -11.42 16.37
C ALA A 2 1.53 -11.76 15.51
N ALA A 3 0.35 -11.73 16.11
CA ALA A 3 -0.88 -11.82 15.35
C ALA A 3 -0.96 -10.54 14.51
N PHE A 4 -0.61 -10.64 13.23
CA PHE A 4 -1.11 -9.68 12.26
C PHE A 4 -2.62 -9.71 12.40
N VAL A 5 -3.21 -8.62 12.88
CA VAL A 5 -4.62 -8.36 12.64
C VAL A 5 -4.72 -8.18 11.13
N SER A 6 -4.85 -9.32 10.44
CA SER A 6 -5.21 -9.37 9.02
C SER A 6 -6.46 -8.52 8.90
N ALA A 7 -6.40 -7.45 8.10
CA ALA A 7 -7.53 -6.55 7.92
C ALA A 7 -8.79 -7.40 7.65
N PRO A 8 -9.87 -7.19 8.41
CA PRO A 8 -11.01 -8.09 8.45
C PRO A 8 -11.65 -8.17 7.06
N ASP A 9 -11.53 -9.32 6.41
CA ASP A 9 -12.37 -9.80 5.28
C ASP A 9 -12.73 -8.79 4.16
N LEU A 10 -11.92 -7.74 3.95
CA LEU A 10 -12.14 -6.75 2.88
C LEU A 10 -11.88 -7.36 1.48
N THR A 11 -11.33 -8.57 1.43
CA THR A 11 -10.73 -9.19 0.24
C THR A 11 -11.74 -9.79 -0.73
N LEU A 12 -13.00 -10.01 -0.29
CA LEU A 12 -14.03 -10.67 -1.11
C LEU A 12 -15.29 -9.82 -1.39
N THR A 13 -15.53 -8.75 -0.62
CA THR A 13 -16.80 -8.00 -0.64
C THR A 13 -16.67 -6.53 -1.03
N HIS A 14 -15.45 -5.98 -1.06
CA HIS A 14 -15.23 -4.56 -1.30
C HIS A 14 -14.60 -4.29 -2.66
N PRO A 15 -14.89 -3.14 -3.29
CA PRO A 15 -14.21 -2.72 -4.51
C PRO A 15 -12.69 -2.66 -4.28
N VAL A 16 -11.94 -3.02 -5.31
CA VAL A 16 -10.47 -2.97 -5.32
C VAL A 16 -10.04 -1.93 -6.34
N THR A 17 -9.18 -1.00 -5.93
CA THR A 17 -8.58 0.01 -6.81
C THR A 17 -7.07 -0.17 -6.78
N SER A 18 -6.43 -0.21 -7.94
CA SER A 18 -4.96 -0.27 -8.04
C SER A 18 -4.41 1.07 -8.52
N ILE A 19 -3.31 1.49 -7.90
CA ILE A 19 -2.60 2.73 -8.23
C ILE A 19 -1.13 2.37 -8.37
N ASP A 20 -0.53 2.77 -9.48
CA ASP A 20 0.86 2.45 -9.80
C ASP A 20 1.75 3.68 -9.69
N LEU A 21 2.93 3.50 -9.08
CA LEU A 21 3.98 4.51 -9.13
C LEU A 21 4.83 4.33 -10.41
N PRO A 22 5.23 5.43 -11.08
CA PRO A 22 5.96 5.35 -12.34
C PRO A 22 7.32 4.68 -12.16
N ALA A 23 7.82 4.02 -13.21
CA ALA A 23 9.17 3.46 -13.25
C ALA A 23 10.24 4.54 -13.06
N GLY A 24 11.27 4.26 -12.26
CA GLY A 24 12.25 5.28 -11.84
C GLY A 24 11.67 6.31 -10.87
N GLY A 25 10.47 6.05 -10.35
CA GLY A 25 9.73 6.94 -9.46
C GLY A 25 10.36 7.00 -8.07
N ARG A 26 9.95 8.02 -7.32
CA ARG A 26 10.34 8.20 -5.93
C ARG A 26 9.09 8.29 -5.07
N LEU A 27 9.10 7.63 -3.92
CA LEU A 27 8.14 7.89 -2.86
C LEU A 27 8.64 9.09 -2.05
N ASP A 28 8.18 10.27 -2.43
CA ASP A 28 8.48 11.54 -1.76
C ASP A 28 7.21 12.41 -1.61
N ALA A 29 7.38 13.67 -1.20
CA ALA A 29 6.24 14.57 -1.02
C ALA A 29 5.45 14.81 -2.32
N ALA A 30 6.10 14.83 -3.49
CA ALA A 30 5.41 15.05 -4.75
C ALA A 30 4.58 13.82 -5.14
N ALA A 31 5.13 12.62 -4.98
CA ALA A 31 4.38 11.38 -5.18
C ALA A 31 3.21 11.25 -4.18
N VAL A 32 3.41 11.61 -2.91
CA VAL A 32 2.30 11.62 -1.93
C VAL A 32 1.20 12.58 -2.36
N LEU A 33 1.55 13.78 -2.83
CA LEU A 33 0.56 14.75 -3.32
C LEU A 33 -0.23 14.20 -4.52
N SER A 34 0.42 13.52 -5.47
CA SER A 34 -0.28 12.91 -6.61
C SER A 34 -1.15 11.72 -6.22
N LEU A 35 -0.81 11.01 -5.13
CA LEU A 35 -1.60 9.89 -4.61
C LEU A 35 -2.83 10.32 -3.79
N ARG A 36 -2.85 11.54 -3.24
CA ARG A 36 -3.93 12.00 -2.35
C ARG A 36 -5.31 11.95 -3.00
N GLU A 37 -5.44 12.51 -4.20
CA GLU A 37 -6.74 12.60 -4.87
C GLU A 37 -7.27 11.22 -5.30
N PRO A 38 -6.48 10.36 -5.97
CA PRO A 38 -6.92 9.00 -6.30
C PRO A 38 -7.32 8.18 -5.07
N VAL A 39 -6.55 8.25 -3.98
CA VAL A 39 -6.88 7.53 -2.74
C VAL A 39 -8.15 8.09 -2.09
N SER A 40 -8.26 9.42 -2.00
CA SER A 40 -9.45 10.12 -1.46
C SER A 40 -10.71 9.76 -2.24
N SER A 41 -10.63 9.80 -3.57
CA SER A 41 -11.73 9.44 -4.46
C SER A 41 -12.09 7.95 -4.36
N ALA A 42 -11.10 7.06 -4.23
CA ALA A 42 -11.38 5.63 -4.07
C ALA A 42 -12.17 5.34 -2.78
N VAL A 43 -11.91 6.09 -1.70
CA VAL A 43 -12.53 5.87 -0.39
C VAL A 43 -13.79 6.71 -0.16
N SER A 44 -14.25 7.49 -1.14
CA SER A 44 -15.39 8.41 -0.97
C SER A 44 -16.72 7.67 -0.82
N ASP A 45 -16.89 6.57 -1.55
CA ASP A 45 -18.18 5.89 -1.72
C ASP A 45 -18.38 4.72 -0.75
N GLY A 46 -17.42 4.48 0.13
CA GLY A 46 -17.45 3.43 1.14
C GLY A 46 -16.10 2.77 1.34
N PRO A 47 -16.07 1.64 2.09
CA PRO A 47 -14.84 0.90 2.28
C PRO A 47 -14.33 0.31 0.96
N VAL A 48 -13.04 0.52 0.68
CA VAL A 48 -12.35 0.06 -0.53
C VAL A 48 -10.99 -0.54 -0.14
N LEU A 49 -10.50 -1.50 -0.92
CA LEU A 49 -9.12 -1.95 -0.82
C LEU A 49 -8.28 -1.25 -1.90
N VAL A 50 -7.36 -0.37 -1.49
CA VAL A 50 -6.41 0.28 -2.39
C VAL A 50 -5.12 -0.53 -2.45
N LEU A 51 -4.69 -0.92 -3.65
CA LEU A 51 -3.43 -1.60 -3.89
C LEU A 51 -2.45 -0.61 -4.54
N LEU A 52 -1.32 -0.37 -3.89
CA LEU A 52 -0.27 0.53 -4.37
C LEU A 52 0.90 -0.30 -4.91
N ASP A 53 1.14 -0.25 -6.24
CA ASP A 53 2.31 -0.86 -6.85
C ASP A 53 3.53 0.03 -6.68
N VAL A 54 4.54 -0.51 -6.01
CA VAL A 54 5.83 0.15 -5.77
C VAL A 54 6.99 -0.47 -6.58
N SER A 55 6.70 -1.37 -7.51
CA SER A 55 7.72 -2.04 -8.34
C SER A 55 8.57 -1.06 -9.15
N GLY A 56 8.03 0.12 -9.47
CA GLY A 56 8.75 1.19 -10.16
C GLY A 56 9.53 2.16 -9.26
N VAL A 57 9.51 1.97 -7.93
CA VAL A 57 10.06 2.93 -6.96
C VAL A 57 11.52 2.63 -6.65
N ASP A 58 12.41 3.56 -7.03
CA ASP A 58 13.86 3.44 -6.82
C ASP A 58 14.37 4.32 -5.68
N GLY A 59 13.54 5.23 -5.16
CA GLY A 59 13.93 6.16 -4.11
C GLY A 59 12.80 6.45 -3.13
N VAL A 60 13.17 6.66 -1.87
CA VAL A 60 12.24 7.00 -0.79
C VAL A 60 12.79 8.16 0.02
N SER A 61 11.94 9.10 0.41
CA SER A 61 12.28 10.17 1.35
C SER A 61 11.47 10.04 2.66
N PRO A 62 11.91 10.67 3.76
CA PRO A 62 11.13 10.69 5.00
C PRO A 62 9.71 11.26 4.83
N SER A 63 9.54 12.29 3.99
CA SER A 63 8.23 12.86 3.69
C SER A 63 7.34 11.92 2.87
N GLY A 64 7.93 11.11 1.98
CA GLY A 64 7.21 10.06 1.26
C GLY A 64 6.66 8.98 2.19
N VAL A 65 7.48 8.52 3.14
CA VAL A 65 7.04 7.53 4.15
C VAL A 65 5.93 8.10 5.03
N ALA A 66 6.13 9.30 5.59
CA ALA A 66 5.12 9.94 6.43
C ALA A 66 3.78 10.12 5.67
N GLY A 67 3.84 10.55 4.42
CA GLY A 67 2.67 10.69 3.57
C GLY A 67 1.99 9.37 3.25
N LEU A 68 2.75 8.30 3.00
CA LEU A 68 2.20 6.96 2.81
C LEU A 68 1.45 6.47 4.05
N LEU A 69 1.99 6.70 5.24
CA LEU A 69 1.31 6.38 6.50
C LEU A 69 0.02 7.19 6.71
N ASP A 70 0.01 8.46 6.27
CA ASP A 70 -1.20 9.28 6.25
C ASP A 70 -2.26 8.71 5.28
N LEU A 71 -1.86 8.28 4.08
CA LEU A 71 -2.79 7.65 3.11
C LEU A 71 -3.37 6.34 3.66
N LEU A 72 -2.53 5.51 4.29
CA LEU A 72 -2.95 4.31 5.03
C LEU A 72 -4.01 4.64 6.08
N ARG A 73 -3.77 5.69 6.87
CA ARG A 73 -4.72 6.17 7.88
C ARG A 73 -6.03 6.64 7.26
N VAL A 74 -5.99 7.38 6.15
CA VAL A 74 -7.18 7.86 5.44
C VAL A 74 -8.05 6.69 4.98
N ALA A 75 -7.47 5.71 4.29
CA ALA A 75 -8.21 4.53 3.82
C ALA A 75 -8.85 3.76 4.98
N ARG A 76 -8.09 3.49 6.05
CA ARG A 76 -8.59 2.78 7.24
C ARG A 76 -9.66 3.54 8.01
N SER A 77 -9.61 4.88 8.02
CA SER A 77 -10.64 5.71 8.67
C SER A 77 -12.02 5.61 8.02
N ARG A 78 -12.08 5.17 6.76
CA ARG A 78 -13.31 4.92 6.00
C ARG A 78 -13.74 3.45 6.00
N GLY A 79 -13.10 2.62 6.82
CA GLY A 79 -13.34 1.18 6.89
C GLY A 79 -12.64 0.35 5.82
N GLY A 80 -11.90 1.01 4.90
CA GLY A 80 -11.11 0.34 3.87
C GLY A 80 -9.70 -0.02 4.34
N ASP A 81 -8.80 -0.29 3.39
CA ASP A 81 -7.38 -0.50 3.65
C ASP A 81 -6.53 -0.07 2.45
N LEU A 82 -5.26 0.22 2.69
CA LEU A 82 -4.26 0.46 1.64
C LEU A 82 -3.15 -0.57 1.80
N ARG A 83 -2.89 -1.36 0.77
CA ARG A 83 -1.86 -2.39 0.77
C ARG A 83 -0.83 -2.09 -0.30
N ILE A 84 0.43 -2.33 0.04
CA ILE A 84 1.57 -2.00 -0.80
C ILE A 84 2.10 -3.29 -1.39
N PHE A 85 2.36 -3.35 -2.68
CA PHE A 85 2.91 -4.55 -3.30
C PHE A 85 3.98 -4.22 -4.32
N GLY A 86 4.83 -5.20 -4.62
CA GLY A 86 5.92 -5.04 -5.57
C GLY A 86 7.29 -4.97 -4.92
N ALA A 87 8.31 -5.25 -5.72
CA ALA A 87 9.69 -5.31 -5.26
C ALA A 87 10.36 -3.94 -5.38
N SER A 88 10.54 -3.24 -4.25
CA SER A 88 11.36 -2.02 -4.16
C SER A 88 12.38 -2.13 -3.03
N ALA A 89 13.66 -2.19 -3.38
CA ALA A 89 14.75 -2.24 -2.40
C ALA A 89 14.79 -0.97 -1.53
N ALA A 90 14.56 0.20 -2.14
CA ALA A 90 14.52 1.48 -1.43
C ALA A 90 13.41 1.50 -0.38
N LEU A 91 12.22 0.99 -0.72
CA LEU A 91 11.10 0.93 0.22
C LEU A 91 11.32 -0.13 1.30
N GLN A 92 11.85 -1.30 0.96
CA GLN A 92 12.20 -2.33 1.95
C GLN A 92 13.22 -1.83 2.99
N HIS A 93 14.26 -1.11 2.53
CA HIS A 93 15.24 -0.49 3.42
C HIS A 93 14.58 0.55 4.34
N ALA A 94 13.72 1.41 3.81
CA ALA A 94 13.00 2.40 4.61
C ALA A 94 12.10 1.73 5.67
N PHE A 95 11.37 0.67 5.29
CA PHE A 95 10.50 -0.09 6.18
C PHE A 95 11.27 -0.72 7.33
N THR A 96 12.42 -1.34 7.02
CA THR A 96 13.29 -1.98 8.02
C THR A 96 13.88 -0.93 8.97
N ALA A 97 14.42 0.16 8.42
CA ALA A 97 15.04 1.24 9.20
C ALA A 97 14.04 1.90 10.16
N LEU A 98 12.79 2.05 9.73
CA LEU A 98 11.73 2.71 10.50
C LEU A 98 10.82 1.72 11.26
N ARG A 99 11.11 0.41 11.18
CA ARG A 99 10.35 -0.68 11.82
C ARG A 99 8.85 -0.64 11.50
N LEU A 100 8.51 -0.36 10.24
CA LEU A 100 7.13 -0.20 9.78
C LEU A 100 6.36 -1.51 9.65
N ASP A 101 7.03 -2.66 9.84
CA ASP A 101 6.44 -4.00 9.77
C ASP A 101 5.29 -4.20 10.78
N ALA A 102 5.25 -3.40 11.84
CA ALA A 102 4.17 -3.40 12.83
C ALA A 102 2.93 -2.60 12.38
N VAL A 103 3.05 -1.76 11.34
CA VAL A 103 2.00 -0.83 10.87
C VAL A 103 1.39 -1.30 9.55
N THR A 104 2.23 -1.79 8.66
CA THR A 104 1.86 -2.27 7.32
C THR A 104 2.91 -3.23 6.78
N ARG A 105 2.60 -3.88 5.66
CA ARG A 105 3.45 -4.87 4.98
C ARG A 105 3.55 -4.54 3.49
N ILE A 106 4.69 -4.87 2.89
CA ILE A 106 4.88 -4.95 1.45
C ILE A 106 4.60 -6.40 1.02
N TYR A 107 3.62 -6.59 0.15
CA TYR A 107 3.26 -7.88 -0.44
C TYR A 107 4.09 -8.17 -1.68
N GLY A 108 4.34 -9.45 -1.98
CA GLY A 108 5.17 -9.85 -3.10
C GLY A 108 4.53 -9.61 -4.47
N GLY A 109 3.20 -9.54 -4.53
CA GLY A 109 2.47 -9.29 -5.77
C GLY A 109 1.02 -8.87 -5.55
N HIS A 110 0.37 -8.48 -6.65
CA HIS A 110 -1.00 -7.95 -6.65
C HIS A 110 -1.99 -8.93 -6.01
N ASP A 111 -1.97 -10.20 -6.39
CA ASP A 111 -2.90 -11.22 -5.88
C ASP A 111 -2.75 -11.43 -4.36
N GLU A 112 -1.49 -11.51 -3.89
CA GLU A 112 -1.19 -11.64 -2.47
C GLU A 112 -1.66 -10.40 -1.70
N ALA A 113 -1.44 -9.20 -2.25
CA ALA A 113 -1.91 -7.95 -1.69
C ALA A 113 -3.44 -7.88 -1.64
N ARG A 114 -4.12 -8.41 -2.65
CA ARG A 114 -5.58 -8.55 -2.66
C ARG A 114 -6.08 -9.57 -1.64
N GLY A 115 -5.21 -10.45 -1.12
CA GLY A 115 -5.57 -11.56 -0.23
C GLY A 115 -6.10 -12.77 -0.97
N LEU A 116 -5.86 -12.86 -2.29
CA LEU A 116 -6.04 -14.09 -3.04
C LEU A 116 -4.87 -15.03 -2.71
N PRO A 117 -5.11 -16.35 -2.68
CA PRO A 117 -4.01 -17.30 -2.53
C PRO A 117 -2.99 -17.02 -3.64
N ALA A 118 -1.73 -16.82 -3.27
CA ALA A 118 -0.66 -16.66 -4.24
C ALA A 118 -0.74 -17.85 -5.21
N SER A 119 -1.11 -17.57 -6.46
CA SER A 119 -1.13 -18.58 -7.50
C SER A 119 0.25 -19.21 -7.51
N ARG A 120 0.33 -20.49 -7.09
CA ARG A 120 1.53 -21.29 -7.26
C ARG A 120 1.65 -21.52 -8.76
N ALA A 121 2.21 -20.54 -9.47
CA ALA A 121 2.68 -20.75 -10.83
C ALA A 121 3.68 -21.91 -10.75
N SER A 122 3.28 -23.01 -11.39
CA SER A 122 3.97 -24.29 -11.44
C SER A 122 5.23 -24.21 -12.30
#